data_AF-A0A962MUT1-F1
#
_entry.id   AF-A0A962MUT1-F1
#
_cell.length_a   1.000
_cell.length_b   1.000
_cell.length_c   1.000
_cell.angle_alpha   90.00
_cell.angle_beta   90.00
_cell.angle_gamma   90.00
#
_symmetry.space_group_name_H-M   'P 1'
#
loop_
_entity.id
_entity.type
_entity.pdbx_description
1 polymer ?
#
loop_
_entity_poly.entity_id
_entity_poly.type
_entity_poly.pdbx_seq_one_letter_code
_entity_poly.pdbx_strand_id
1 'polypeptide(L)' 'MATDLTYPYIARLILAGRVVQTLEFEAADDRAAWQHANDGIDPLRGLWVAVERKPDPQQAMDLPPAPNVSKEASGR' A
#
# COMPACT_ATOMS: atom_id res chain seq x y z
N MET A 1 -24.53 -17.09 -5.98
CA MET A 1 -23.14 -16.97 -6.46
C MET A 1 -22.45 -16.05 -5.48
N ALA A 2 -21.51 -16.58 -4.67
CA ALA A 2 -20.75 -15.73 -3.77
C ALA A 2 -19.80 -14.91 -4.66
N THR A 3 -20.04 -13.61 -4.76
CA THR A 3 -19.03 -12.68 -5.25
C THR A 3 -17.90 -12.78 -4.23
N ASP A 4 -16.81 -13.45 -4.57
CA ASP A 4 -15.61 -13.42 -3.75
C ASP A 4 -15.21 -11.94 -3.66
N LEU A 5 -15.41 -11.35 -2.48
CA LEU A 5 -15.15 -9.93 -2.24
C LEU A 5 -13.63 -9.74 -2.28
N THR A 6 -13.10 -9.34 -3.43
CA THR A 6 -11.70 -8.97 -3.58
C THR A 6 -11.53 -7.46 -3.41
N TYR A 7 -10.36 -7.09 -2.91
CA TYR A 7 -9.99 -5.71 -2.68
C TYR A 7 -8.67 -5.38 -3.38
N PRO A 8 -8.48 -4.13 -3.81
CA PRO A 8 -7.24 -3.72 -4.44
C PRO A 8 -6.11 -3.58 -3.42
N TYR A 9 -4.95 -4.13 -3.74
CA TYR A 9 -3.72 -4.10 -2.95
C TYR A 9 -2.56 -3.55 -3.79
N ILE A 10 -1.58 -2.97 -3.10
CA ILE A 10 -0.28 -2.58 -3.66
C ILE A 10 0.81 -3.29 -2.86
N ALA A 11 1.66 -4.06 -3.54
CA ALA A 11 2.92 -4.52 -3.00
C ALA A 11 4.07 -3.61 -3.45
N ARG A 12 5.04 -3.35 -2.54
CA ARG A 12 6.23 -2.52 -2.79
C ARG A 12 7.51 -3.31 -2.49
N LEU A 13 8.38 -3.40 -3.50
CA LEU A 13 9.69 -4.05 -3.38
C LEU A 13 10.72 -2.97 -3.06
N ILE A 14 11.43 -3.11 -1.93
CA ILE A 14 12.53 -2.22 -1.58
C ILE A 14 13.87 -2.90 -1.85
N LEU A 15 14.73 -2.21 -2.58
CA LEU A 15 16.13 -2.55 -2.77
C LEU A 15 16.99 -1.35 -2.37
N ALA A 16 17.98 -1.58 -1.51
CA ALA A 16 18.88 -0.53 -1.01
C ALA A 16 18.15 0.72 -0.46
N GLY A 17 17.05 0.51 0.27
CA GLY A 17 16.26 1.59 0.89
C GLY A 17 15.38 2.39 -0.07
N ARG A 18 15.22 1.96 -1.33
CA ARG A 18 14.34 2.59 -2.33
C ARG A 18 13.30 1.61 -2.83
N VAL A 19 12.07 2.09 -3.05
CA VAL A 19 11.05 1.31 -3.77
C VAL A 19 11.49 1.20 -5.22
N VAL A 20 11.78 -0.01 -5.68
CA VAL A 20 12.24 -0.30 -7.04
C VAL A 20 11.15 -0.91 -7.91
N GLN A 21 10.10 -1.47 -7.29
CA GLN A 21 8.96 -2.01 -8.00
C GLN A 21 7.68 -1.88 -7.16
N THR A 22 6.57 -1.64 -7.86
CA THR A 22 5.22 -1.64 -7.31
C THR A 22 4.36 -2.60 -8.12
N LEU A 23 3.60 -3.45 -7.45
CA LEU A 23 2.63 -4.35 -8.07
C LEU A 23 1.25 -4.02 -7.52
N GLU A 24 0.30 -3.73 -8.40
CA GLU A 24 -1.11 -3.59 -8.03
C GLU A 24 -1.84 -4.87 -8.43
N PHE A 25 -2.67 -5.41 -7.52
CA PHE A 25 -3.42 -6.64 -7.74
C PHE A 25 -4.64 -6.69 -6.81
N GLU A 26 -5.51 -7.66 -7.00
CA GLU A 26 -6.68 -7.87 -6.15
C GLU A 26 -6.53 -9.13 -5.30
N ALA A 27 -6.96 -9.06 -4.04
CA ALA A 27 -6.95 -10.21 -3.12
C ALA A 27 -8.14 -10.14 -2.15
N ALA A 28 -8.57 -11.30 -1.66
CA ALA A 28 -9.70 -11.40 -0.73
C ALA A 28 -9.40 -10.76 0.65
N ASP A 29 -8.16 -10.89 1.11
CA ASP A 29 -7.71 -10.43 2.42
C ASP A 29 -6.19 -10.21 2.45
N ASP A 30 -5.70 -9.64 3.56
CA ASP A 30 -4.28 -9.28 3.70
C ASP A 30 -3.34 -10.50 3.62
N ARG A 31 -3.76 -11.67 4.10
CA ARG A 31 -2.95 -12.89 4.05
C ARG A 31 -2.88 -13.41 2.62
N ALA A 32 -4.00 -13.46 1.91
CA ALA A 32 -4.04 -13.80 0.49
C ALA A 32 -3.18 -12.81 -0.31
N ALA A 33 -3.21 -11.53 0.04
CA ALA A 33 -2.42 -10.50 -0.63
C ALA A 33 -0.92 -10.70 -0.43
N TRP A 34 -0.48 -11.00 0.80
CA TRP A 34 0.90 -11.34 1.10
C TRP A 34 1.36 -12.60 0.36
N GLN A 35 0.53 -13.62 0.27
CA GLN A 35 0.85 -14.83 -0.48
C GLN A 35 0.98 -14.53 -1.97
N HIS A 36 0.01 -13.84 -2.56
CA HIS A 36 0.01 -13.48 -3.98
C HIS A 36 1.22 -12.62 -4.36
N ALA A 37 1.59 -11.65 -3.52
CA ALA A 37 2.78 -10.85 -3.75
C ALA A 37 4.04 -11.74 -3.76
N ASN A 38 4.19 -12.64 -2.78
CA ASN A 38 5.37 -13.49 -2.70
C ASN A 38 5.36 -14.68 -3.69
N ASP A 39 4.22 -14.99 -4.30
CA ASP A 39 4.08 -16.03 -5.32
C ASP A 39 4.81 -15.58 -6.60
N GLY A 40 6.02 -16.08 -6.79
CA GLY A 40 6.87 -15.73 -7.93
C GLY A 40 7.89 -14.62 -7.68
N ILE A 41 8.10 -14.16 -6.44
CA ILE A 41 9.29 -13.36 -6.14
C ILE A 41 10.54 -14.20 -6.31
N ASP A 42 11.48 -13.70 -7.10
CA ASP A 42 12.82 -14.23 -7.15
C ASP A 42 13.54 -13.83 -5.84
N PRO A 43 13.95 -14.80 -4.99
CA PRO A 43 14.57 -14.50 -3.70
C PRO A 43 15.89 -13.73 -3.83
N LEU A 44 16.51 -13.68 -5.02
CA LEU A 44 17.70 -12.88 -5.31
C LEU A 44 17.38 -11.42 -5.66
N ARG A 45 16.13 -11.09 -6.00
CA ARG A 45 15.69 -9.73 -6.38
C ARG A 45 15.22 -8.90 -5.18
N GLY A 46 15.01 -9.53 -4.03
CA GLY A 46 14.59 -8.90 -2.78
C GLY A 46 13.25 -9.46 -2.27
N LEU A 47 12.77 -8.91 -1.15
CA LEU A 47 11.49 -9.27 -0.54
C LEU A 47 10.52 -8.09 -0.65
N TRP A 48 9.23 -8.36 -0.91
CA TRP A 48 8.19 -7.34 -0.73
C TRP A 48 8.23 -6.89 0.72
N VAL A 49 8.46 -5.60 0.94
CA VAL A 49 8.56 -5.04 2.29
C VAL A 49 7.23 -4.53 2.83
N ALA A 50 6.27 -4.33 1.94
CA ALA A 50 4.94 -3.83 2.25
C ALA A 50 3.93 -4.35 1.23
N VAL A 51 2.83 -4.90 1.71
CA VAL A 51 1.61 -5.19 0.95
C VAL A 51 0.48 -4.47 1.68
N GLU A 52 -0.07 -3.44 1.05
CA GLU A 52 -1.03 -2.53 1.66
C GLU A 52 -2.29 -2.50 0.81
N ARG A 53 -3.46 -2.54 1.46
CA ARG A 53 -4.73 -2.35 0.78
C ARG A 53 -4.82 -0.91 0.26
N LYS A 54 -5.19 -0.71 -1.01
CA LYS A 54 -5.44 0.64 -1.52
C LYS A 54 -6.61 1.22 -0.72
N PRO A 55 -6.46 2.42 -0.12
CA PRO A 55 -7.60 3.09 0.46
C PRO A 55 -8.63 3.30 -0.64
N ASP A 56 -9.88 2.95 -0.34
CA ASP A 56 -10.96 3.23 -1.26
C ASP A 56 -10.98 4.75 -1.53
N PRO A 57 -11.11 5.22 -2.79
CA PRO A 57 -11.17 6.65 -3.07
C PRO A 57 -12.27 7.36 -2.26
N GLN A 58 -13.34 6.66 -1.84
CA GLN A 58 -14.32 7.21 -0.89
C GLN A 58 -13.78 7.34 0.55
N GLN A 59 -12.92 6.44 1.02
CA GLN A 59 -12.29 6.57 2.35
C GLN A 59 -11.26 7.71 2.40
N ALA A 60 -10.60 8.03 1.28
CA ALA A 60 -9.69 9.17 1.21
C ALA A 60 -10.43 10.53 1.27
N MET A 61 -11.70 10.57 0.86
CA MET A 61 -12.56 11.76 0.98
C MET A 61 -13.14 11.95 2.39
N ASP A 62 -13.18 10.89 3.21
CA ASP A 62 -13.67 10.93 4.60
C ASP A 62 -12.55 11.32 5.61
N LEU A 63 -11.30 11.40 5.15
CA LEU A 63 -10.23 11.94 5.97
C LEU A 63 -10.46 13.44 6.17
N PRO A 64 -10.58 13.94 7.42
CA PRO A 64 -10.60 15.37 7.65
C PRO A 64 -9.34 15.97 7.03
N PRO A 65 -9.42 17.17 6.42
CA PRO A 65 -8.25 17.81 5.84
C PRO A 65 -7.14 17.80 6.89
N ALA A 66 -5.95 17.31 6.50
CA ALA A 66 -4.80 17.25 7.38
C ALA A 66 -4.69 18.59 8.12
N PRO A 67 -4.51 18.60 9.46
CA PRO A 67 -4.44 19.84 10.22
C PRO A 67 -3.39 20.71 9.55
N ASN A 68 -3.83 21.86 9.06
CA ASN A 68 -3.02 22.81 8.34
C ASN A 68 -1.89 23.21 9.30
N VAL A 69 -0.71 22.61 9.17
CA VAL A 69 0.47 23.04 9.92
C VAL A 69 0.95 24.30 9.21
N SER A 70 0.19 25.37 9.39
CA SER A 70 0.55 26.70 8.98
C SER A 70 1.87 27.03 9.68
N LYS A 71 2.89 27.10 8.84
CA LYS A 71 4.18 27.70 9.08
C LYS A 71 4.01 29.09 9.70
N GLU A 72 4.92 29.42 10.61
CA GLU A 72 5.33 30.77 11.06
C GLU A 72 4.54 31.46 12.18
N ALA A 73 5.21 31.55 13.33
CA ALA A 73 5.38 32.83 14.02
C ALA A 73 6.80 32.88 14.63
N SER A 74 7.75 33.35 13.82
CA SER A 74 8.93 34.04 14.34
C SER A 74 8.47 35.28 15.10
N GLY A 75 9.07 35.52 16.27
CA GLY A 75 9.22 36.86 16.83
C GLY A 75 8.34 37.18 18.03
N ARG A 76 8.94 37.14 19.22
CA ARG A 76 9.18 38.33 20.06
C ARG A 76 10.31 38.06 21.03
#